data_AF-A0A524IYG9-F1
#
_entry.id   AF-A0A524IYG9-F1
#
_cell.length_a   1.000
_cell.length_b   1.000
_cell.length_c   1.000
_cell.angle_alpha   90.00
_cell.angle_beta   90.00
_cell.angle_gamma   90.00
#
_symmetry.space_group_name_H-M   'P 1'
#
loop_
_entity.id
_entity.type
_entity.pdbx_description
1 polymer ?
#
loop_
_entity_poly.entity_id
_entity_poly.type
_entity_poly.pdbx_seq_one_letter_code
_entity_poly.pdbx_strand_id
1 'polypeptide(L)' 'MVKITMAHGAGGERMQEFIRKFVIEELDHDFGEIPLSALDDAAIVDGIAFTTDSY' A
#
# COMPACT_ATOMS: atom_id res chain seq x y z
N MET A 1 17.45 0.35 -16.33
CA MET A 1 16.36 -0.28 -15.56
C MET A 1 16.57 -0.01 -14.09
N VAL A 2 15.56 0.52 -13.40
CA VAL A 2 15.56 0.57 -11.94
C VAL A 2 15.38 -0.86 -11.43
N LYS A 3 16.24 -1.30 -10.51
CA LYS A 3 16.15 -2.63 -9.90
C LYS A 3 15.40 -2.56 -8.58
N ILE A 4 14.65 -3.62 -8.25
CA ILE A 4 14.13 -3.81 -6.89
C ILE A 4 15.29 -4.12 -5.96
N THR A 5 15.25 -3.57 -4.76
CA THR A 5 16.28 -3.76 -3.72
C THR A 5 15.63 -4.16 -2.41
N MET A 6 16.42 -4.69 -1.47
CA MET A 6 15.93 -5.02 -0.12
C MET A 6 15.32 -3.81 0.60
N ALA A 7 15.76 -2.59 0.29
CA ALA A 7 15.21 -1.39 0.91
C ALA A 7 13.73 -1.13 0.53
N HIS A 8 13.25 -1.67 -0.59
CA HIS A 8 11.84 -1.57 -0.98
C HIS A 8 10.92 -2.52 -0.18
N GLY A 9 11.47 -3.47 0.58
CA GLY A 9 10.72 -4.39 1.45
C GLY A 9 11.08 -4.26 2.93
N ALA A 10 11.82 -3.21 3.31
CA ALA A 10 12.36 -3.03 4.65
C ALA A 10 11.46 -2.21 5.60
N GLY A 11 10.25 -1.82 5.17
CA GLY A 11 9.31 -1.06 6.01
C GLY A 11 9.51 0.46 6.04
N GLY A 12 10.64 0.98 5.55
CA GLY A 12 11.00 2.39 5.66
C GLY A 12 10.55 3.29 4.50
N GLU A 13 11.09 4.51 4.46
CA GLU A 13 10.75 5.55 3.46
C GLU A 13 10.84 5.06 2.00
N ARG A 14 11.86 4.26 1.68
CA ARG A 14 12.03 3.70 0.33
C ARG A 14 10.92 2.73 -0.07
N MET A 15 10.36 2.00 0.87
CA MET A 15 9.18 1.15 0.62
C MET A 15 7.95 2.02 0.39
N GLN A 16 7.76 3.07 1.20
CA GLN A 16 6.64 4.00 1.07
C GLN A 16 6.65 4.74 -0.28
N GLU A 17 7.80 5.23 -0.71
CA GLU A 17 7.97 5.83 -2.04
C GLU A 17 7.66 4.82 -3.16
N PHE A 18 8.12 3.59 -3.02
CA PHE A 18 7.86 2.51 -3.97
C PHE A 18 6.37 2.18 -4.08
N ILE A 19 5.69 2.02 -2.95
CA ILE A 19 4.25 1.73 -2.90
C ILE A 19 3.45 2.86 -3.55
N ARG A 20 3.72 4.11 -3.20
CA ARG A 20 3.02 5.27 -3.79
C ARG A 20 3.17 5.30 -5.32
N LYS A 21 4.40 5.10 -5.81
CA LYS A 21 4.71 5.22 -7.23
C LYS A 21 4.22 4.07 -8.09
N PHE A 22 4.19 2.84 -7.57
CA PHE A 22 3.94 1.66 -8.40
C PHE A 22 2.68 0.87 -8.03
N VAL A 23 2.21 0.98 -6.78
CA VAL A 23 1.02 0.27 -6.31
C VAL A 23 -0.17 1.20 -6.33
N ILE A 24 -0.06 2.38 -5.71
CA ILE A 24 -1.18 3.34 -5.63
C ILE A 24 -1.51 3.92 -7.01
N GLU A 25 -0.51 4.36 -7.79
CA GLU A 25 -0.74 4.91 -9.13
C GLU A 25 -1.50 3.95 -10.07
N GLU A 26 -1.34 2.63 -9.89
CA GLU A 26 -1.92 1.61 -10.78
C GLU A 26 -3.20 0.98 -10.24
N LEU A 27 -3.33 0.84 -8.92
CA LEU A 27 -4.40 0.02 -8.30
C LEU A 27 -5.41 0.82 -7.47
N ASP A 28 -5.11 2.05 -7.06
CA ASP A 28 -6.05 2.80 -6.23
C ASP A 28 -7.21 3.35 -7.05
N HIS A 29 -8.40 3.28 -6.46
CA HIS A 29 -9.66 3.73 -7.06
C HIS A 29 -10.49 4.60 -6.13
N ASP A 30 -9.89 5.11 -5.04
CA ASP A 30 -10.56 5.95 -4.02
C ASP A 30 -11.88 5.33 -3.53
N PHE A 31 -11.84 4.04 -3.20
CA PHE A 31 -13.01 3.25 -2.80
C PHE A 31 -12.97 2.87 -1.32
N GLY A 32 -14.11 2.99 -0.65
CA GLY A 32 -14.27 2.66 0.77
C GLY A 32 -14.14 3.87 1.70
N GLU A 33 -14.34 3.63 2.99
CA GLU A 33 -14.18 4.63 4.05
C GLU A 33 -12.70 4.89 4.34
N ILE A 34 -11.89 3.83 4.29
CA ILE A 34 -10.43 3.91 4.28
C ILE A 34 -9.94 3.24 3.00
N PRO A 35 -9.57 4.02 1.97
CA PRO A 35 -9.12 3.49 0.68
C PRO A 35 -7.68 3.00 0.75
N LEU A 36 -7.24 2.29 -0.30
CA LEU A 36 -5.88 1.77 -0.41
C LEU A 36 -4.82 2.89 -0.34
N SER A 37 -5.10 4.06 -0.94
CA SER A 37 -4.20 5.22 -0.90
C SER A 37 -3.98 5.85 0.47
N ALA A 38 -4.81 5.52 1.48
CA ALA A 38 -4.57 5.93 2.86
C ALA A 38 -3.29 5.31 3.43
N LEU A 39 -2.87 4.15 2.91
CA LEU A 39 -1.72 3.38 3.41
C LEU A 39 -1.76 3.17 4.92
N ASP A 40 -2.95 2.85 5.43
CA ASP A 40 -3.22 2.53 6.83
C ASP A 40 -3.09 1.02 7.08
N ASP A 41 -3.28 0.56 8.32
CA ASP A 41 -3.14 -0.84 8.73
C ASP A 41 -4.20 -1.77 8.10
N ALA A 42 -5.33 -1.21 7.64
CA ALA A 42 -6.42 -1.93 6.99
C ALA A 42 -7.24 -1.02 6.07
N ALA A 43 -7.91 -1.62 5.09
CA ALA A 43 -8.99 -0.96 4.35
C ALA A 43 -10.32 -1.13 5.10
N ILE A 44 -11.21 -0.13 4.98
CA ILE A 44 -12.57 -0.20 5.53
C ILE A 44 -13.60 -0.01 4.42
N VAL A 45 -14.53 -0.97 4.30
CA VAL A 45 -15.66 -0.93 3.36
C VAL A 45 -16.92 -1.37 4.09
N ASP A 46 -17.95 -0.53 4.11
CA ASP A 46 -19.22 -0.76 4.82
C ASP A 46 -19.01 -1.12 6.30
N GLY A 47 -18.06 -0.45 6.95
CA GLY A 47 -17.65 -0.73 8.33
C GLY A 47 -16.90 -2.05 8.57
N ILE A 48 -16.54 -2.79 7.52
CA ILE A 48 -15.75 -4.03 7.62
C ILE A 48 -14.27 -3.70 7.39
N ALA A 49 -13.42 -4.08 8.34
CA ALA A 49 -11.96 -3.97 8.22
C ALA A 49 -11.36 -5.21 7.54
N PHE A 50 -10.47 -5.00 6.57
CA PHE A 50 -9.72 -6.07 5.90
C PHE A 50 -8.23 -5.72 5.79
N THR A 51 -7.37 -6.70 6.10
CA THR A 51 -5.91 -6.56 6.06
C THR A 51 -5.25 -7.89 5.69
N THR A 52 -3.99 -7.83 5.24
CA THR A 52 -3.20 -9.00 4.86
C THR A 52 -1.72 -8.73 5.08
N ASP A 53 -0.98 -9.76 5.49
CA ASP A 53 0.47 -9.74 5.63
C ASP A 53 1.06 -11.11 5.27
N SER A 54 2.28 -11.11 4.75
CA SER A 54 3.09 -12.33 4.59
C SER A 54 4.12 -12.46 5.71
N TYR A 55 4.44 -13.69 6.10
CA TYR A 55 5.54 -14.01 7.03
C TYR A 55 6.85 -14.33 6.30
#